data_AF-A0A8T5KWW6-F1
#
_entry.id   AF-A0A8T5KWW6-F1
#
_cell.length_a   1.000
_cell.length_b   1.000
_cell.length_c   1.000
_cell.angle_alpha   90.00
_cell.angle_beta   90.00
_cell.angle_gamma   90.00
#
_symmetry.space_group_name_H-M   'P 1'
#
loop_
_entity.id
_entity.type
_entity.pdbx_description
1 polymer ?
#
loop_
_entity_poly.entity_id
_entity_poly.type
_entity_poly.pdbx_seq_one_letter_code
_entity_poly.pdbx_strand_id
1 'polypeptide(L)'
;MLKTLAELKREIKLRVNNIHFDMHFYDRMKKRIYLNEELVKNSLNNFDNYLGFQSHHVKEKPRYRIGMRLSNKYVFVIVLEIEKEHLNIITAWKTNRKWQKTLQK
;
A
#
# COMPACT_ATOMS: atom_id res chain seq x y z
N MET A 1 15.31 -7.29 -3.62
CA MET A 1 14.48 -6.68 -2.56
C MET A 1 14.76 -5.19 -2.55
N LEU A 2 13.74 -4.33 -2.69
CA LEU A 2 13.91 -2.88 -2.59
C LEU A 2 14.51 -2.51 -1.23
N LYS A 3 15.59 -1.74 -1.25
CA LYS A 3 16.35 -1.35 -0.05
C LYS A 3 16.04 0.08 0.38
N THR A 4 15.50 0.90 -0.53
CA THR A 4 15.21 2.32 -0.22
C THR A 4 13.80 2.73 -0.61
N LEU A 5 13.35 3.82 0.01
CA LEU A 5 12.11 4.50 -0.36
C LEU A 5 12.13 5.02 -1.81
N ALA A 6 13.29 5.52 -2.26
CA ALA A 6 13.41 6.07 -3.61
C ALA A 6 13.16 4.99 -4.68
N GLU A 7 13.72 3.81 -4.49
CA GLU A 7 13.48 2.66 -5.37
C GLU A 7 12.00 2.26 -5.36
N LEU A 8 11.38 2.16 -4.18
CA LEU A 8 9.95 1.85 -4.08
C LEU A 8 9.07 2.86 -4.80
N LYS A 9 9.32 4.16 -4.60
CA LYS A 9 8.59 5.22 -5.29
C LYS A 9 8.74 5.10 -6.80
N ARG A 10 9.94 4.81 -7.29
CA ARG A 10 10.21 4.63 -8.72
C ARG A 10 9.42 3.44 -9.28
N GLU A 11 9.49 2.28 -8.63
CA GLU A 11 8.80 1.08 -9.11
C GLU A 11 7.27 1.24 -9.11
N ILE A 12 6.71 1.93 -8.11
CA ILE A 12 5.28 2.26 -8.06
C ILE A 12 4.91 3.21 -9.19
N LYS A 13 5.65 4.30 -9.39
CA LYS A 13 5.37 5.27 -10.46
C LYS A 13 5.35 4.63 -11.85
N LEU A 14 6.23 3.66 -12.11
CA LEU A 14 6.29 2.96 -13.39
C LEU A 14 5.04 2.11 -13.68
N ARG A 15 4.29 1.71 -12.64
CA ARG A 15 3.21 0.70 -12.74
C ARG A 15 1.87 1.18 -12.19
N VAL A 16 1.79 2.39 -11.64
CA VAL A 16 0.57 2.91 -11.00
C VAL A 16 -0.61 3.06 -11.98
N ASN A 17 -0.32 3.11 -13.29
CA ASN A 17 -1.35 3.10 -14.34
C ASN A 17 -1.92 1.70 -14.63
N ASN A 18 -1.29 0.64 -14.11
CA ASN A 18 -1.70 -0.74 -14.28
C ASN A 18 -1.79 -1.43 -12.91
N ILE A 19 -2.97 -1.38 -12.30
CA ILE A 19 -3.21 -1.89 -10.94
C ILE A 19 -4.26 -3.00 -11.00
N HIS A 20 -3.92 -4.15 -10.45
CA HIS A 20 -4.82 -5.26 -10.23
C HIS A 20 -5.17 -5.37 -8.75
N PHE A 21 -6.39 -5.80 -8.45
CA PHE A 21 -6.84 -6.01 -7.08
C PHE A 21 -7.11 -7.49 -6.86
N ASP A 22 -6.50 -8.03 -5.80
CA ASP A 22 -6.68 -9.42 -5.40
C ASP A 22 -8.13 -9.65 -4.92
N MET A 23 -8.64 -10.88 -5.06
CA MET A 23 -9.97 -11.25 -4.55
C MET A 23 -10.10 -10.95 -3.04
N HIS A 24 -9.01 -11.12 -2.29
CA HIS A 24 -8.94 -10.75 -0.88
C HIS A 24 -9.21 -9.25 -0.64
N PHE A 25 -8.82 -8.36 -1.56
CA PHE A 25 -9.14 -6.93 -1.46
C PHE A 25 -10.66 -6.71 -1.49
N TYR A 26 -11.35 -7.32 -2.46
CA TYR A 26 -12.80 -7.19 -2.62
C TYR A 26 -13.57 -7.75 -1.43
N ASP A 27 -13.13 -8.88 -0.86
CA ASP A 27 -13.74 -9.41 0.36
C ASP A 27 -13.60 -8.49 1.56
N ARG A 28 -12.51 -7.70 1.60
CA ARG A 28 -12.30 -6.68 2.64
C ARG A 28 -13.11 -5.42 2.38
N MET A 29 -13.36 -5.04 1.12
CA MET A 29 -14.26 -3.93 0.78
C MET A 29 -15.68 -4.16 1.31
N LYS A 30 -16.22 -5.37 1.16
CA LYS A 30 -17.55 -5.74 1.70
C LYS A 30 -17.70 -5.45 3.20
N LYS A 31 -16.59 -5.51 3.96
CA LYS A 31 -16.54 -5.27 5.42
C LYS A 31 -16.08 -3.85 5.78
N ARG A 32 -15.61 -3.06 4.82
CA ARG A 32 -14.96 -1.77 5.02
C ARG A 32 -15.53 -0.77 4.01
N ILE A 33 -16.67 -0.18 4.35
CA ILE A 33 -17.41 0.75 3.46
C ILE A 33 -16.60 1.94 2.94
N TYR A 34 -15.53 2.34 3.63
CA TYR A 34 -14.65 3.43 3.20
C TYR A 34 -13.59 3.00 2.18
N LEU A 35 -13.40 1.69 1.99
CA LEU A 35 -12.36 1.15 1.14
C LEU A 35 -12.93 0.92 -0.26
N ASN A 36 -12.31 1.55 -1.25
CA ASN A 36 -12.58 1.31 -2.66
C ASN A 36 -11.28 1.41 -3.47
N GLU A 37 -11.34 0.99 -4.74
CA GLU A 37 -10.17 1.00 -5.63
C GLU A 37 -9.65 2.41 -5.88
N GLU A 38 -10.55 3.38 -6.05
CA GLU A 38 -10.23 4.77 -6.37
C GLU A 38 -9.36 5.39 -5.27
N LEU A 39 -9.71 5.15 -4.00
CA LEU A 39 -8.92 5.59 -2.85
C LEU A 39 -7.49 5.04 -2.91
N VAL A 40 -7.31 3.78 -3.28
CA VAL A 40 -5.98 3.16 -3.42
C VAL A 40 -5.22 3.77 -4.59
N LYS A 41 -5.86 3.88 -5.76
CA LYS A 41 -5.26 4.49 -6.97
C LYS A 41 -4.81 5.92 -6.70
N ASN A 42 -5.68 6.76 -6.13
CA ASN A 42 -5.38 8.14 -5.79
C ASN A 42 -4.25 8.23 -4.74
N SER A 43 -4.25 7.35 -3.75
CA SER A 43 -3.18 7.30 -2.75
C SER A 43 -1.83 6.94 -3.38
N LEU A 44 -1.77 5.94 -4.27
CA LEU A 44 -0.52 5.56 -4.93
C LEU A 44 -0.05 6.57 -5.98
N ASN A 45 -0.98 7.29 -6.62
CA ASN A 45 -0.66 8.40 -7.51
C ASN A 45 -0.10 9.61 -6.74
N ASN A 46 -0.63 9.89 -5.55
CA ASN A 46 -0.22 11.02 -4.71
C ASN A 46 0.64 10.56 -3.52
N PHE A 47 1.92 10.38 -3.79
CA PHE A 47 2.90 9.90 -2.81
C PHE A 47 3.37 10.95 -1.78
N ASP A 48 2.79 12.16 -1.77
CA ASP A 48 3.18 13.26 -0.87
C ASP A 48 2.84 12.96 0.59
N ASN A 49 1.77 12.17 0.80
CA ASN A 49 1.31 11.77 2.11
C ASN A 49 2.01 10.52 2.67
N TYR A 50 3.10 10.07 2.03
CA TYR A 50 3.81 8.88 2.45
C TYR A 50 4.44 9.01 3.85
N LEU A 51 4.38 7.94 4.63
CA LEU A 51 4.90 7.90 6.00
C LEU A 51 6.03 6.89 6.20
N GLY A 52 6.01 5.79 5.46
CA GLY A 52 6.91 4.66 5.69
C GLY A 52 6.44 3.40 4.99
N PHE A 53 7.34 2.42 4.87
CA PHE A 53 7.03 1.13 4.28
C PHE A 53 7.77 0.03 5.03
N GLN A 54 7.20 -1.17 4.98
CA GLN A 54 7.85 -2.39 5.41
C GLN A 54 7.79 -3.40 4.28
N SER A 55 8.84 -4.18 4.13
CA SER A 55 8.83 -5.35 3.24
C SER A 55 8.81 -6.62 4.09
N HIS A 56 8.06 -7.62 3.63
CA HIS A 56 8.05 -8.97 4.19
C HIS A 56 7.87 -9.96 3.05
N HIS A 57 8.27 -11.22 3.25
CA HIS A 57 8.11 -12.25 2.23
C HIS A 57 6.92 -13.13 2.57
N VAL A 58 6.10 -13.43 1.57
CA VAL A 58 5.02 -14.42 1.68
C VAL A 58 5.20 -15.37 0.51
N LYS A 59 5.48 -16.64 0.79
CA LYS A 59 5.72 -17.68 -0.23
C LYS A 59 6.71 -17.20 -1.30
N GLU A 60 7.87 -16.70 -0.85
CA GLU A 60 8.97 -16.18 -1.69
C GLU A 60 8.70 -14.88 -2.46
N LYS A 61 7.47 -14.37 -2.49
CA LYS A 61 7.17 -13.06 -3.09
C LYS A 61 7.39 -11.92 -2.10
N PRO A 62 8.11 -10.85 -2.47
CA PRO A 62 8.24 -9.66 -1.66
C PRO A 62 6.93 -8.89 -1.64
N ARG A 63 6.41 -8.64 -0.44
CA ARG A 63 5.18 -7.90 -0.20
C ARG A 63 5.48 -6.62 0.57
N TYR A 64 4.95 -5.52 0.08
CA TYR A 64 5.19 -4.18 0.59
C TYR A 64 3.96 -3.68 1.32
N ARG A 65 4.16 -3.26 2.57
CA ARG A 65 3.15 -2.57 3.38
C ARG A 65 3.51 -1.09 3.41
N ILE A 66 2.70 -0.26 2.79
CA ILE A 66 2.92 1.18 2.62
C ILE A 66 1.97 1.93 3.54
N GLY A 67 2.51 2.80 4.37
CA GLY A 67 1.74 3.72 5.21
C GLY A 67 1.59 5.09 4.54
N MET A 68 0.36 5.54 4.37
CA MET A 68 0.01 6.85 3.84
C MET A 68 -0.84 7.63 4.84
N ARG A 69 -0.56 8.91 4.98
CA ARG A 69 -1.26 9.81 5.89
C ARG A 69 -2.64 10.15 5.30
N LEU A 70 -3.71 9.81 6.01
CA LEU A 70 -5.06 10.29 5.68
C LEU A 70 -5.40 11.56 6.44
N SER A 71 -5.00 11.61 7.71
CA SER A 71 -5.21 12.76 8.58
C SER A 71 -4.20 12.76 9.72
N ASN A 72 -4.32 13.71 10.65
CA ASN A 72 -3.53 13.74 11.87
C ASN A 72 -3.74 12.53 12.78
N LYS A 73 -4.89 11.85 12.66
CA LYS A 73 -5.25 10.69 13.50
C LYS A 73 -5.11 9.35 12.77
N TYR A 74 -5.27 9.34 11.44
CA TYR A 74 -5.40 8.11 10.67
C TYR A 74 -4.32 7.92 9.61
N VAL A 75 -3.97 6.66 9.42
CA VAL A 75 -3.06 6.15 8.39
C VAL A 75 -3.83 5.18 7.51
N PHE A 76 -3.70 5.33 6.21
CA PHE A 76 -4.08 4.32 5.25
C PHE A 76 -2.90 3.40 5.00
N VAL A 77 -3.10 2.11 5.21
CA VAL A 77 -2.12 1.08 4.95
C VAL A 77 -2.51 0.34 3.69
N ILE A 78 -1.62 0.30 2.71
CA ILE A 78 -1.80 -0.41 1.45
C ILE A 78 -0.80 -1.56 1.44
N VAL A 79 -1.26 -2.78 1.15
CA VAL A 79 -0.41 -3.95 1.01
C VAL A 79 -0.43 -4.37 -0.45
N LEU A 80 0.75 -4.36 -1.07
CA LEU A 80 0.91 -4.64 -2.49
C LEU A 80 2.12 -5.52 -2.79
N GLU A 81 2.07 -6.15 -3.94
CA GLU A 81 3.18 -6.85 -4.59
C GLU A 81 3.52 -6.10 -5.88
N ILE A 82 4.82 -6.02 -6.18
CA ILE A 82 5.32 -5.33 -7.39
C ILE A 82 5.63 -6.43 -8.40
N GLU A 83 4.77 -6.56 -9.39
CA GLU A 83 4.95 -7.50 -10.50
C GLU A 83 5.66 -6.79 -11.66
N LYS A 84 6.11 -7.55 -12.66
CA LYS A 84 6.89 -6.98 -13.78
C LYS A 84 6.14 -5.85 -14.50
N GLU A 85 4.83 -6.01 -14.70
CA GLU A 85 4.00 -5.14 -15.55
C GLU A 85 2.90 -4.37 -14.79
N HIS A 86 2.60 -4.75 -13.55
CA HIS A 86 1.49 -4.17 -12.79
C HIS A 86 1.79 -4.13 -11.28
N LEU A 87 1.00 -3.35 -10.55
CA LEU A 87 0.92 -3.43 -9.09
C LEU A 87 -0.23 -4.36 -8.71
N ASN A 88 0.05 -5.37 -7.90
CA ASN A 88 -0.98 -6.25 -7.37
C ASN A 88 -1.35 -5.82 -5.94
N ILE A 89 -2.57 -5.32 -5.74
CA ILE A 89 -3.06 -4.84 -4.45
C ILE A 89 -3.74 -5.99 -3.71
N ILE A 90 -3.12 -6.43 -2.61
CA ILE A 90 -3.62 -7.55 -1.82
C ILE A 90 -4.72 -7.10 -0.86
N THR A 91 -4.52 -5.98 -0.17
CA THR A 91 -5.50 -5.41 0.76
C THR A 91 -5.13 -3.98 1.12
N ALA A 92 -6.08 -3.19 1.63
CA ALA A 92 -5.77 -1.93 2.30
C ALA A 92 -6.72 -1.67 3.47
N TRP A 93 -6.30 -0.84 4.43
CA TRP A 93 -7.13 -0.45 5.58
C TRP A 93 -6.70 0.86 6.21
N LYS A 94 -7.65 1.51 6.88
CA LYS A 94 -7.39 2.63 7.79
C LYS A 94 -7.03 2.10 9.18
N THR A 95 -5.99 2.64 9.78
CA THR A 95 -5.62 2.41 11.19
C THR A 95 -5.29 3.74 11.89
N ASN A 96 -5.30 3.74 13.22
CA ASN A 96 -4.90 4.91 14.02
C ASN A 96 -3.36 5.05 14.01
N ARG A 97 -2.84 6.28 13.96
CA ARG A 97 -1.41 6.59 14.01
C ARG A 97 -0.65 5.99 15.19
N LYS A 98 -1.30 5.56 16.27
CA LYS A 98 -0.64 4.79 17.36
C LYS A 98 0.17 3.59 16.82
N TRP A 99 -0.24 3.01 15.69
CA TRP A 99 0.44 1.90 15.03
C TRP A 99 1.68 2.31 14.21
N GLN A 100 1.98 3.60 14.04
CA GLN A 100 3.21 4.05 13.37
C GLN A 100 4.48 3.75 14.17
N LYS A 101 4.41 3.63 15.50
CA LYS A 101 5.57 3.31 16.34
C LYS A 101 6.25 1.99 15.96
N THR A 102 5.53 1.09 15.28
CA THR A 102 6.07 -0.19 14.80
C THR A 102 6.62 -0.14 13.37
N LEU A 103 6.40 0.95 12.62
CA LEU A 103 6.89 1.14 11.26
C LEU A 103 8.26 1.83 11.18
N GLN A 104 8.74 2.41 12.29
CA GLN A 104 10.02 3.15 12.39
C GLN A 104 11.20 2.33 12.93
N LYS A 105 11.11 0.99 12.95
CA LYS A 105 12.24 0.12 13.29
C LYS A 105 12.87 -0.45 12.04
#